data_AF-A0A8X6KCW1-F1
#
_entry.id   AF-A0A8X6KCW1-F1
#
_cell.length_a   1.000
_cell.length_b   1.000
_cell.length_c   1.000
_cell.angle_alpha   90.00
_cell.angle_beta   90.00
_cell.angle_gamma   90.00
#
_symmetry.space_group_name_H-M   'P 1'
#
loop_
_entity.id
_entity.type
_entity.pdbx_description
1 polymer ?
#
loop_
_entity_poly.entity_id
_entity_poly.type
_entity_poly.pdbx_seq_one_letter_code
_entity_poly.pdbx_strand_id
1 'polypeptide(L)'
;MQSVTIPNAFIGQLPTRLIIDGNHMIPSKPFQPKFDQSNSYGRCYMSLFTDLGRYHKDQDINISYSEYKDGYTLFAVDLTPDLSADGMHESVLRNGNLTIDIKFSKALPETVNLMVYSEYRNTIEIDKTRSIFSDF
;
A
#
# COMPACT_ATOMS: atom_id res chain seq x y z
N MET A 1 -8.89 -21.37 4.70
CA MET A 1 -7.61 -20.64 4.75
C MET A 1 -7.48 -20.10 6.17
N GLN A 2 -6.65 -20.71 7.03
CA GLN A 2 -6.49 -20.27 8.41
C GLN A 2 -5.70 -18.96 8.41
N SER A 3 -6.34 -17.87 8.83
CA SER A 3 -5.66 -16.63 9.16
C SER A 3 -4.80 -16.90 10.40
N VAL A 4 -3.48 -16.94 10.22
CA VAL A 4 -2.53 -16.87 11.33
C VAL A 4 -2.46 -15.40 11.69
N THR A 5 -3.18 -15.00 12.74
CA THR A 5 -2.97 -13.70 13.38
C THR A 5 -1.53 -13.68 13.85
N ILE A 6 -0.67 -12.88 13.20
CA ILE A 6 0.67 -12.62 13.72
C ILE A 6 0.44 -11.81 15.01
N PRO A 7 0.70 -12.39 16.18
CA PRO A 7 0.54 -11.67 17.43
C PRO A 7 1.71 -10.71 17.49
N ASN A 8 1.50 -9.46 17.08
CA ASN A 8 2.23 -8.26 17.51
C ASN A 8 1.86 -7.11 16.58
N ALA A 9 0.72 -6.50 16.87
CA ALA A 9 0.41 -5.19 16.36
C ALA A 9 1.42 -4.18 16.92
N PHE A 10 2.21 -3.57 16.05
CA PHE A 10 3.29 -2.68 16.47
C PHE A 10 2.74 -1.43 17.16
N ILE A 11 2.93 -1.35 18.47
CA ILE A 11 2.59 -0.16 19.28
C ILE A 11 3.72 0.87 19.11
N GLY A 12 3.69 1.61 18.01
CA GLY A 12 4.64 2.69 17.78
C GLY A 12 4.30 3.56 16.57
N GLN A 13 4.72 4.83 16.63
CA GLN A 13 4.54 5.77 15.54
C GLN A 13 5.34 5.32 14.31
N LEU A 14 4.66 5.06 13.19
CA LEU A 14 5.27 4.63 11.93
C LEU A 14 5.28 5.75 10.88
N PRO A 15 6.30 6.63 10.83
CA PRO A 15 6.65 7.37 9.63
C PRO A 15 6.73 6.41 8.46
N THR A 16 5.68 6.38 7.64
CA THR A 16 5.60 5.55 6.44
C THR A 16 5.40 6.50 5.27
N ARG A 17 6.35 6.46 4.33
CA ARG A 17 6.25 7.11 3.03
C ARG A 17 6.93 6.25 1.98
N LEU A 18 6.43 6.38 0.77
CA LEU A 18 7.07 5.90 -0.44
C LEU A 18 7.75 7.09 -1.13
N ILE A 19 8.94 6.84 -1.68
CA ILE A 19 9.66 7.80 -2.52
C ILE A 19 9.82 7.15 -3.89
N ILE A 20 9.32 7.82 -4.91
CA ILE A 20 9.43 7.43 -6.31
C ILE A 20 10.55 8.25 -6.95
N ASP A 21 11.49 7.56 -7.60
CA ASP A 21 12.63 8.15 -8.32
C ASP A 21 13.44 9.17 -7.52
N GLY A 22 13.45 9.02 -6.18
CA GLY A 22 14.23 9.84 -5.25
C GLY A 22 13.68 11.25 -5.00
N ASN A 23 12.60 11.68 -5.66
CA ASN A 23 12.11 13.06 -5.58
C ASN A 23 10.61 13.20 -5.32
N HIS A 24 9.79 12.19 -5.59
CA HIS A 24 8.35 12.25 -5.41
C HIS A 24 7.92 11.44 -4.19
N MET A 25 7.43 12.12 -3.16
CA MET A 25 7.00 11.49 -1.91
C MET A 25 5.49 11.24 -1.88
N ILE A 26 5.09 9.99 -1.62
CA ILE A 26 3.70 9.58 -1.45
C ILE A 26 3.52 8.90 -0.08
N PRO A 27 2.66 9.41 0.81
CA PRO A 27 2.04 10.74 0.75
C PRO A 27 3.06 11.87 0.97
N SER A 28 2.78 13.08 0.49
CA SER A 28 3.68 14.24 0.64
C SER A 28 4.00 14.58 2.10
N LYS A 29 3.01 14.39 2.98
CA LYS A 29 3.22 14.38 4.44
C LYS A 29 3.24 12.91 4.89
N PRO A 30 4.37 12.39 5.41
CA PRO A 30 4.48 11.01 5.86
C PRO A 30 3.37 10.64 6.83
N PHE A 31 2.90 9.40 6.77
CA PHE A 31 1.98 8.90 7.78
C PHE A 31 2.66 8.86 9.13
N GLN A 32 1.94 9.14 10.21
CA GLN A 32 2.48 9.10 11.57
C GLN A 32 1.41 8.51 12.51
N PRO A 33 0.93 7.28 12.26
CA PRO A 33 -0.13 6.67 13.05
C PRO A 33 0.33 6.48 14.48
N LYS A 34 -0.49 6.79 15.47
CA LYS A 34 -0.25 6.42 16.86
C LYS A 34 -1.23 5.33 17.27
N PHE A 35 -0.72 4.12 17.42
CA PHE A 35 -1.47 2.94 17.89
C PHE A 35 -1.54 2.85 19.42
N ASP A 36 -1.26 3.96 20.12
CA ASP A 36 -1.41 4.07 21.56
C ASP A 36 -2.87 4.42 21.93
N GLN A 37 -3.10 4.80 23.19
CA GLN A 37 -4.42 5.17 23.72
C GLN A 37 -5.07 6.34 22.96
N SER A 38 -4.31 7.16 22.24
CA SER A 38 -4.85 8.26 21.43
C SER A 38 -5.55 7.77 20.16
N ASN A 39 -5.32 6.52 19.73
CA ASN A 39 -5.87 5.92 18.50
C ASN A 39 -5.79 6.85 17.27
N SER A 40 -4.67 7.58 17.14
CA SER A 40 -4.48 8.58 16.09
C SER A 40 -3.93 7.93 14.81
N TYR A 41 -4.74 7.11 14.14
CA TYR A 41 -4.37 6.42 12.90
C TYR A 41 -5.46 6.47 11.81
N GLY A 42 -6.52 7.24 12.02
CA GLY A 42 -7.63 7.46 11.07
C GLY A 42 -7.21 7.82 9.66
N ARG A 43 -6.17 8.66 9.52
CA ARG A 43 -5.65 9.02 8.19
C ARG A 43 -5.08 7.82 7.43
N CYS A 44 -4.38 6.92 8.12
CA CYS A 44 -3.78 5.72 7.49
C CYS A 44 -4.87 4.73 7.12
N TYR A 45 -5.82 4.50 8.03
CA TYR A 45 -6.97 3.64 7.79
C TYR A 45 -7.81 4.14 6.61
N MET A 46 -8.10 5.44 6.54
CA MET A 46 -8.85 6.02 5.42
C MET A 46 -8.08 5.92 4.09
N SER A 47 -6.76 6.13 4.10
CA SER A 47 -5.92 6.01 2.89
C SER A 47 -6.03 4.61 2.28
N LEU A 48 -6.16 3.57 3.10
CA LEU A 48 -6.31 2.21 2.62
C LEU A 48 -7.56 2.05 1.73
N PHE A 49 -8.67 2.72 2.05
CA PHE A 49 -9.88 2.68 1.22
C PHE A 49 -9.73 3.51 -0.06
N THR A 50 -9.07 4.67 0.02
CA THR A 50 -8.87 5.52 -1.16
C THR A 50 -7.93 4.86 -2.16
N ASP A 51 -6.81 4.35 -1.68
CA ASP A 51 -5.73 3.82 -2.53
C ASP A 51 -6.05 2.41 -3.07
N LEU A 52 -7.01 1.70 -2.47
CA LEU A 52 -7.57 0.46 -3.04
C LEU A 52 -8.78 0.69 -3.95
N GLY A 53 -9.17 1.95 -4.20
CA GLY A 53 -10.36 2.28 -5.00
C GLY A 53 -11.67 1.75 -4.40
N ARG A 54 -11.72 1.59 -3.06
CA ARG A 54 -12.91 1.12 -2.31
C ARG A 54 -13.69 2.25 -1.65
N TYR A 55 -13.10 3.43 -1.59
CA TYR A 55 -13.75 4.62 -1.07
C TYR A 55 -15.04 4.92 -1.85
N HIS A 56 -16.15 5.11 -1.13
CA HIS A 56 -17.51 5.26 -1.70
C HIS A 56 -18.07 4.08 -2.51
N LYS A 57 -17.46 2.90 -2.42
CA LYS A 57 -18.04 1.66 -2.96
C LYS A 57 -18.61 0.81 -1.84
N ASP A 58 -19.65 0.03 -2.15
CA ASP A 58 -20.20 -0.98 -1.24
C ASP A 58 -19.30 -2.23 -1.20
N GLN A 59 -18.02 -2.01 -0.90
CA GLN A 59 -16.97 -3.02 -0.90
C GLN A 59 -16.11 -2.84 0.33
N ASP A 60 -16.13 -3.84 1.19
CA ASP A 60 -15.33 -3.87 2.42
C ASP A 60 -13.96 -4.53 2.16
N ILE A 61 -12.97 -4.14 2.96
CA ILE A 61 -11.65 -4.75 3.04
C ILE A 61 -11.55 -5.79 4.18
N ASN A 62 -12.63 -5.97 4.95
CA ASN A 62 -12.73 -6.93 6.05
C ASN A 62 -11.66 -6.71 7.15
N ILE A 63 -11.39 -5.43 7.43
CA ILE A 63 -10.51 -4.97 8.51
C ILE A 63 -11.22 -3.81 9.19
N SER A 64 -11.67 -3.99 10.43
CA SER A 64 -12.26 -2.91 11.20
C SER A 64 -11.23 -1.87 11.66
N TYR A 65 -11.70 -0.69 12.07
CA TYR A 65 -10.85 0.36 12.62
C TYR A 65 -10.07 -0.09 13.88
N SER A 66 -10.64 -0.99 14.69
CA SER A 66 -9.95 -1.58 15.84
C SER A 66 -8.92 -2.63 15.42
N GLU A 67 -9.27 -3.52 14.48
CA GLU A 67 -8.35 -4.56 14.00
C GLU A 67 -7.14 -3.96 13.28
N TYR A 68 -7.32 -2.82 12.60
CA TYR A 68 -6.24 -2.14 11.89
C TYR A 68 -5.04 -1.82 12.79
N LYS A 69 -5.27 -1.39 14.03
CA LYS A 69 -4.19 -1.13 15.00
C LYS A 69 -3.73 -2.39 15.74
N ASP A 70 -4.48 -3.48 15.64
CA ASP A 70 -4.32 -4.74 16.38
C ASP A 70 -3.79 -5.87 15.47
N GLY A 71 -2.92 -5.52 14.52
CA GLY A 71 -2.08 -6.48 13.77
C GLY A 71 -2.45 -6.56 12.29
N TYR A 72 -3.53 -5.89 11.89
CA TYR A 72 -4.00 -5.84 10.50
C TYR A 72 -3.67 -4.49 9.84
N THR A 73 -2.54 -3.89 10.22
CA THR A 73 -2.09 -2.62 9.62
C THR A 73 -1.59 -2.87 8.20
N LEU A 74 -2.32 -2.34 7.22
CA LEU A 74 -1.92 -2.33 5.82
C LEU A 74 -1.74 -0.89 5.32
N PHE A 75 -0.79 -0.72 4.42
CA PHE A 75 -0.61 0.49 3.62
C PHE A 75 -0.76 0.11 2.16
N ALA A 76 -1.71 0.75 1.49
CA ALA A 76 -1.84 0.70 0.03
C ALA A 76 -1.34 2.02 -0.53
N VAL A 77 -0.83 1.98 -1.76
CA VAL A 77 -0.46 3.18 -2.51
C VAL A 77 -0.85 2.94 -3.96
N ASP A 78 -1.72 3.79 -4.49
CA ASP A 78 -1.99 3.81 -5.92
C ASP A 78 -0.82 4.51 -6.64
N LEU A 79 -0.13 3.76 -7.49
CA LEU A 79 1.00 4.24 -8.29
C LEU A 79 0.61 4.63 -9.71
N THR A 80 -0.67 4.54 -10.06
CA THR A 80 -1.15 5.03 -11.35
C THR A 80 -0.97 6.55 -11.42
N PRO A 81 -0.54 7.10 -12.57
CA PRO A 81 -0.31 8.54 -12.72
C PRO A 81 -1.50 9.43 -12.39
N ASP A 82 -2.71 8.89 -12.47
CA ASP A 82 -3.99 9.56 -12.30
C ASP A 82 -4.79 9.05 -11.09
N LEU A 83 -4.17 8.22 -10.23
CA LEU A 83 -4.77 7.67 -9.01
C LEU A 83 -6.10 6.94 -9.28
N SER A 84 -6.13 6.20 -10.38
CA SER A 84 -7.30 5.47 -10.88
C SER A 84 -6.92 4.00 -11.16
N ALA A 85 -6.28 3.33 -10.20
CA ALA A 85 -5.94 1.89 -10.31
C ALA A 85 -7.15 1.00 -10.60
N ASP A 86 -8.35 1.41 -10.20
CA ASP A 86 -9.63 0.74 -10.44
C ASP A 86 -10.33 1.18 -11.74
N GLY A 87 -9.74 2.11 -12.49
CA GLY A 87 -10.27 2.66 -13.74
C GLY A 87 -10.21 1.66 -14.90
N MET A 88 -11.01 1.90 -15.94
CA MET A 88 -11.07 1.02 -17.13
C MET A 88 -10.09 1.40 -18.25
N HIS A 89 -9.24 2.40 -18.04
CA HIS A 89 -8.24 2.84 -19.01
C HIS A 89 -6.85 2.33 -18.63
N GLU A 90 -5.97 2.30 -19.63
CA GLU A 90 -4.58 1.93 -19.46
C GLU A 90 -3.73 3.19 -19.29
N SER A 91 -2.94 3.20 -18.22
CA SER A 91 -1.95 4.25 -17.98
C SER A 91 -0.62 3.88 -18.64
N VAL A 92 0.14 4.90 -19.05
CA VAL A 92 1.47 4.68 -19.64
C VAL A 92 2.38 4.00 -18.64
N LEU A 93 2.98 2.87 -19.04
CA LEU A 93 3.97 2.15 -18.25
C LEU A 93 5.16 3.04 -17.94
N ARG A 94 5.54 3.08 -16.66
CA ARG A 94 6.69 3.82 -16.17
C ARG A 94 7.56 2.91 -15.32
N ASN A 95 8.84 2.85 -15.66
CA ASN A 95 9.84 2.18 -14.87
C ASN A 95 10.52 3.21 -13.97
N GLY A 96 10.72 2.85 -12.70
CA GLY A 96 11.31 3.73 -11.70
C GLY A 96 11.78 2.96 -10.49
N ASN A 97 12.43 3.67 -9.57
CA ASN A 97 12.87 3.12 -8.30
C ASN A 97 11.90 3.49 -7.19
N LEU A 98 11.56 2.50 -6.36
CA LEU A 98 10.75 2.69 -5.16
C LEU A 98 11.63 2.57 -3.92
N THR A 99 11.58 3.58 -3.05
CA THR A 99 12.18 3.54 -1.72
C THR A 99 11.08 3.64 -0.67
N ILE A 100 11.05 2.69 0.26
CA ILE A 100 10.10 2.67 1.37
C ILE A 100 10.82 3.11 2.64
N ASP A 101 10.43 4.26 3.18
CA ASP A 101 10.93 4.74 4.46
C ASP A 101 9.97 4.32 5.57
N ILE A 102 10.46 3.49 6.49
CA ILE A 102 9.73 3.06 7.70
C ILE A 102 10.58 3.41 8.92
N LYS A 103 9.97 4.07 9.90
CA LYS A 103 10.61 4.33 11.20
C LYS A 103 9.74 3.79 12.32
N PHE A 104 10.35 3.15 13.31
CA PHE A 104 9.66 2.71 14.51
C PHE A 104 9.92 3.69 15.65
N SER A 105 8.89 4.02 16.44
CA SER A 105 9.06 4.91 17.59
C SER A 105 9.78 4.26 18.77
N LYS A 106 9.87 2.92 18.78
CA LYS A 106 10.57 2.12 19.78
C LYS A 106 11.46 1.11 19.05
N ALA A 107 12.51 0.65 19.72
CA ALA A 107 13.32 -0.46 19.22
C ALA A 107 12.42 -1.69 19.05
N LEU A 108 12.60 -2.40 17.93
CA LEU A 108 11.88 -3.64 17.67
C LEU A 108 12.37 -4.71 18.66
N PRO A 109 11.46 -5.39 19.38
CA PRO A 109 11.85 -6.44 20.33
C PRO A 109 12.39 -7.69 19.62
N GLU A 110 12.02 -7.88 18.36
CA GLU A 110 12.37 -9.03 17.52
C GLU A 110 12.54 -8.60 16.06
N THR A 111 13.15 -9.47 15.26
CA THR A 111 13.26 -9.26 13.81
C THR A 111 11.88 -9.33 13.16
N VAL A 112 11.59 -8.39 12.27
CA VAL A 112 10.31 -8.29 11.57
C VAL A 112 10.51 -8.49 10.08
N ASN A 113 9.52 -9.06 9.40
CA ASN A 113 9.51 -9.19 7.96
C ASN A 113 8.58 -8.13 7.36
N LEU A 114 9.04 -7.47 6.31
CA LEU A 114 8.21 -6.58 5.49
C LEU A 114 7.76 -7.37 4.25
N MET A 115 6.44 -7.54 4.09
CA MET A 115 5.85 -8.08 2.88
C MET A 115 5.41 -6.93 1.97
N VAL A 116 5.86 -6.96 0.72
CA VAL A 116 5.47 -6.00 -0.31
C VAL A 116 4.79 -6.76 -1.44
N TYR A 117 3.62 -6.30 -1.83
CA TYR A 117 2.82 -6.86 -2.91
C TYR A 117 2.44 -5.75 -3.89
N SER A 118 2.53 -6.02 -5.18
CA SER A 118 2.16 -5.10 -6.25
C SER A 118 1.24 -5.80 -7.25
N GLU A 119 0.14 -5.15 -7.59
CA GLU A 119 -0.74 -5.53 -8.69
C GLU A 119 -0.56 -4.52 -9.82
N TYR A 120 -0.41 -5.01 -11.05
CA TYR A 120 -0.27 -4.18 -12.24
C TYR A 120 -0.80 -4.94 -13.47
N ARG A 121 -1.14 -4.19 -14.52
CA ARG A 121 -1.59 -4.77 -15.80
C ARG A 121 -0.39 -5.01 -16.70
N ASN A 122 -0.38 -6.18 -17.34
CA ASN A 122 0.57 -6.54 -18.38
C ASN A 122 -0.15 -6.61 -19.73
N THR A 123 0.51 -6.13 -20.78
CA THR A 123 0.01 -6.14 -22.15
C THR A 123 0.69 -7.22 -22.97
N ILE A 124 -0.12 -8.09 -23.56
CA ILE A 124 0.34 -9.06 -24.56
C ILE A 124 -0.09 -8.57 -25.94
N GLU A 125 0.88 -8.20 -26.78
CA GLU A 125 0.64 -7.78 -28.16
C GLU A 125 0.90 -8.95 -29.11
N ILE A 126 -0.05 -9.21 -30.02
CA ILE A 126 0.10 -10.19 -31.08
C ILE A 126 0.08 -9.44 -32.41
N ASP A 127 1.20 -9.49 -33.12
CA ASP A 127 1.30 -8.82 -34.41
C ASP A 127 0.63 -9.63 -35.54
N LYS A 128 0.60 -9.05 -36.75
CA LYS A 128 0.05 -9.72 -37.94
C LYS A 128 0.80 -11.01 -38.32
N THR A 129 2.05 -11.17 -37.87
CA THR A 129 2.88 -12.35 -38.12
C THR A 129 2.72 -13.42 -37.05
N ARG A 130 1.84 -13.20 -36.06
CA ARG A 130 1.65 -14.05 -34.86
C ARG A 130 2.88 -14.06 -33.94
N SER A 131 3.73 -13.05 -34.04
CA SER A 131 4.76 -12.78 -33.04
C SER A 131 4.08 -12.23 -31.79
N ILE A 132 4.48 -12.77 -30.64
CA ILE A 132 3.93 -12.42 -29.33
C ILE A 132 4.96 -11.54 -28.63
N PHE A 133 4.54 -10.33 -28.26
CA PHE A 133 5.31 -9.39 -27.46
C PHE A 133 4.65 -9.22 -26.09
N SER A 134 5.48 -9.16 -25.07
CA SER A 134 5.06 -9.03 -23.67
C SER A 134 5.91 -7.98 -23.00
N ASP A 135 5.35 -7.26 -22.04
CA ASP A 135 5.97 -6.14 -21.32
C ASP A 135 6.65 -6.55 -20.00
N PHE A 136 6.85 -7.85 -19.75
CA PHE A 136 7.53 -8.41 -18.58
C PHE A 136 8.68 -9.36 -18.94
#